data_AF-A0A962RRI1-F1
#
_entry.id   AF-A0A962RRI1-F1
#
_cell.length_a   1.000
_cell.length_b   1.000
_cell.length_c   1.000
_cell.angle_alpha   90.00
_cell.angle_beta   90.00
_cell.angle_gamma   90.00
#
_symmetry.space_group_name_H-M   'P 1'
#
loop_
_entity.id
_entity.type
_entity.pdbx_description
1 polymer ?
#
loop_
_entity_poly.entity_id
_entity_poly.type
_entity_poly.pdbx_seq_one_letter_code
_entity_poly.pdbx_strand_id
1 'polypeptide(L)' 'MAAELRTLVDFVAARNPESIAVLAPKRSALSYRGLQACLSDIESALVGAGLGPASRVATVLPN' A
#
# COMPACT_ATOMS: atom_id res chain seq x y z
N MET A 1 8.15 -2.68 -15.02
CA MET A 1 6.70 -2.82 -14.81
C MET A 1 6.21 -2.53 -13.39
N ALA A 2 6.46 -3.34 -12.35
CA ALA A 2 5.94 -3.04 -11.00
C ALA A 2 6.48 -1.71 -10.40
N ALA A 3 7.77 -1.42 -10.63
CA ALA A 3 8.38 -0.15 -10.23
C ALA A 3 7.74 1.06 -10.96
N GLU A 4 7.28 0.89 -12.19
CA GLU A 4 6.63 1.96 -12.97
C GLU A 4 5.23 2.27 -12.41
N LEU A 5 4.47 1.24 -11.99
CA LEU A 5 3.18 1.44 -11.32
C LEU A 5 3.33 2.11 -9.95
N ARG A 6 4.28 1.64 -9.12
CA ARG A 6 4.54 2.25 -7.80
C ARG A 6 4.89 3.73 -7.96
N THR A 7 5.77 4.06 -8.91
CA THR A 7 6.17 5.45 -9.18
C THR A 7 4.98 6.33 -9.55
N LEU A 8 4.08 5.82 -10.41
CA LEU A 8 2.90 6.58 -10.84
C LEU A 8 1.91 6.80 -9.68
N VAL A 9 1.69 5.77 -8.85
CA VAL A 9 0.85 5.88 -7.66
C VAL A 9 1.44 6.88 -6.66
N ASP A 10 2.74 6.80 -6.39
CA ASP A 10 3.42 7.72 -5.46
C ASP A 10 3.37 9.16 -5.96
N PHE A 11 3.47 9.38 -7.27
CA PHE A 11 3.34 10.70 -7.88
C PHE A 11 1.94 11.30 -7.69
N VAL A 12 0.88 10.51 -7.88
CA VAL A 12 -0.50 10.95 -7.67
C VAL A 12 -0.76 11.18 -6.18
N ALA A 13 -0.28 10.28 -5.32
CA ALA A 13 -0.40 10.37 -3.87
C ALA A 13 0.27 11.63 -3.31
N ALA A 14 1.47 11.95 -3.79
CA ALA A 14 2.19 13.16 -3.38
C ALA A 14 1.45 14.46 -3.75
N ARG A 15 0.72 14.46 -4.88
CA ARG A 15 -0.05 15.62 -5.32
C ARG A 15 -1.39 15.78 -4.63
N ASN A 16 -2.01 14.68 -4.19
CA ASN A 16 -3.33 14.68 -3.59
C ASN A 16 -3.41 13.75 -2.36
N PRO A 17 -2.65 14.03 -1.29
CA PRO A 17 -2.48 13.10 -0.18
C PRO A 17 -3.78 12.80 0.58
N GLU A 18 -4.66 13.79 0.69
CA GLU A 18 -5.94 13.66 1.41
C GLU A 18 -7.09 13.14 0.52
N SER A 19 -6.84 12.94 -0.78
CA SER A 19 -7.84 12.36 -1.68
C SER A 19 -8.04 10.87 -1.38
N ILE A 20 -9.28 10.39 -1.53
CA ILE A 20 -9.64 9.01 -1.24
C ILE A 20 -9.04 8.08 -2.31
N ALA A 21 -8.24 7.12 -1.85
CA ALA A 21 -7.60 6.11 -2.69
C ALA A 21 -8.40 4.80 -2.71
N VAL A 22 -8.95 4.39 -1.56
CA VAL A 22 -9.66 3.11 -1.42
C VAL A 22 -10.95 3.29 -0.64
N LEU A 23 -12.03 2.76 -1.19
CA LEU A 23 -13.32 2.61 -0.53
C LEU A 23 -13.60 1.12 -0.32
N ALA A 24 -14.10 0.75 0.85
CA ALA A 24 -14.50 -0.60 1.15
C ALA A 24 -15.83 -0.61 1.93
N PRO A 25 -16.74 -1.56 1.67
CA PRO A 25 -17.96 -1.68 2.43
C PRO A 25 -17.66 -1.87 3.93
N LYS A 26 -18.40 -1.16 4.79
CA LYS A 26 -18.30 -1.26 6.26
C LYS A 26 -16.91 -0.91 6.83
N ARG A 27 -16.05 -0.25 6.07
CA ARG A 27 -14.78 0.30 6.55
C ARG A 27 -14.67 1.77 6.20
N SER A 28 -13.88 2.49 6.97
CA SER A 28 -13.55 3.88 6.66
C SER A 28 -12.78 3.96 5.34
N ALA A 29 -13.07 5.01 4.58
CA ALA A 29 -12.30 5.33 3.39
C ALA A 29 -10.83 5.57 3.75
N LEU A 30 -9.91 5.09 2.90
CA LEU A 30 -8.50 5.38 3.04
C LEU A 30 -8.10 6.45 2.02
N SER A 31 -7.51 7.54 2.51
CA SER A 31 -6.82 8.50 1.66
C SER A 31 -5.50 7.93 1.13
N TYR A 32 -4.91 8.56 0.12
CA TYR A 32 -3.57 8.19 -0.36
C TYR A 32 -2.53 8.22 0.76
N ARG A 33 -2.61 9.21 1.66
CA ARG A 33 -1.76 9.29 2.85
C ARG A 33 -2.00 8.12 3.81
N GLY A 34 -3.27 7.79 4.07
CA GLY A 34 -3.61 6.64 4.92
C GLY A 34 -3.13 5.32 4.33
N LEU A 35 -3.27 5.15 3.02
CA LEU A 35 -2.77 3.99 2.30
C LEU A 35 -1.24 3.87 2.39
N GLN A 36 -0.50 4.97 2.21
CA GLN A 36 0.96 4.96 2.37
C GLN A 36 1.40 4.58 3.78
N ALA A 37 0.72 5.10 4.82
CA ALA A 37 1.01 4.70 6.19
C ALA A 37 0.80 3.19 6.41
N CYS A 38 -0.33 2.64 5.93
CA CYS A 38 -0.57 1.19 5.99
C CYS A 38 0.49 0.38 5.22
N LEU A 39 0.95 0.87 4.07
CA LEU A 39 2.02 0.22 3.32
C LEU A 39 3.34 0.21 4.10
N SER A 40 3.72 1.33 4.72
CA SER A 40 4.94 1.40 5.55
C SER A 40 4.88 0.45 6.74
N ASP A 41 3.71 0.30 7.38
CA ASP A 41 3.52 -0.65 8.47
C ASP A 41 3.68 -2.10 7.99
N ILE A 42 3.09 -2.45 6.84
CA ILE A 42 3.21 -3.77 6.22
C ILE A 42 4.66 -4.05 5.81
N GLU A 43 5.31 -3.10 5.14
CA GLU A 43 6.71 -3.20 4.73
C GLU A 43 7.62 -3.47 5.94
N SER A 44 7.43 -2.71 7.03
CA SER A 44 8.18 -2.89 8.28
C SER A 44 7.95 -4.26 8.90
N ALA A 45 6.69 -4.73 8.92
CA ALA A 45 6.35 -6.06 9.44
C ALA A 45 6.97 -7.19 8.61
N LEU A 46 6.95 -7.08 7.28
CA LEU A 46 7.52 -8.09 6.38
C LEU A 46 9.05 -8.13 6.48
N VAL A 47 9.70 -6.96 6.52
CA VAL A 47 11.16 -6.88 6.74
C VAL A 47 11.54 -7.44 8.10
N GLY A 48 10.76 -7.13 9.16
CA GLY A 48 10.95 -7.72 10.48
C GLY A 48 10.79 -9.24 10.51
N ALA A 49 9.98 -9.80 9.62
CA ALA A 49 9.84 -11.25 9.42
C ALA A 49 10.95 -11.89 8.58
N GLY A 50 11.95 -11.11 8.13
CA GLY A 50 13.09 -11.59 7.35
C GLY A 50 12.86 -11.63 5.84
N LEU A 51 11.80 -10.98 5.33
CA LEU A 51 11.52 -10.91 3.90
C LEU A 51 12.33 -9.78 3.25
N GLY A 52 12.85 -10.04 2.07
CA GLY A 52 13.71 -9.12 1.34
C GLY A 52 13.27 -8.92 -0.12
N PRO A 53 14.06 -8.16 -0.89
CA PRO A 53 13.85 -8.01 -2.32
C PRO A 53 13.82 -9.39 -3.00
N ALA A 54 12.82 -9.61 -3.85
CA ALA A 54 12.52 -10.89 -4.52
C ALA A 54 11.92 -12.02 -3.66
N SER A 55 11.66 -11.80 -2.36
CA SER A 55 10.84 -12.71 -1.57
C SER A 55 9.41 -12.79 -2.13
N ARG A 56 8.81 -13.98 -2.10
CA ARG A 56 7.41 -14.19 -2.51
C ARG A 56 6.52 -14.27 -1.28
N VAL A 57 5.45 -13.46 -1.27
CA VAL A 57 4.48 -13.41 -0.16
C VAL A 57 3.14 -13.88 -0.68
N ALA A 58 2.62 -14.96 -0.09
CA ALA A 58 1.25 -15.40 -0.38
C ALA A 58 0.27 -14.44 0.29
N THR A 59 -0.67 -13.89 -0.49
CA THR A 59 -1.71 -13.00 0.02
C THR A 59 -3.03 -13.73 -0.01
N VAL A 60 -3.59 -14.01 1.17
CA VAL A 60 -4.91 -14.62 1.32
C VAL A 60 -5.84 -13.57 1.93
N LEU A 61 -6.77 -13.08 1.13
CA LEU A 61 -7.77 -12.11 1.55
C LEU A 61 -9.16 -12.72 1.36
N PRO A 62 -10.12 -12.43 2.26
CA PRO A 62 -11.52 -12.75 2.01
C PRO A 62 -12.03 -11.94 0.80
N ASN A 63 -12.87 -12.56 -0.02
CA ASN A 63 -13.60 -11.90 -1.11
C ASN A 63 -14.73 -11.02 -0.59
#